data_AF-A0A7X4FTY9-F1
#
_entry.id   AF-A0A7X4FTY9-F1
#
_cell.length_a   1.000
_cell.length_b   1.000
_cell.length_c   1.000
_cell.angle_alpha   90.00
_cell.angle_beta   90.00
_cell.angle_gamma   90.00
#
_symmetry.space_group_name_H-M   'P 1'
#
loop_
_entity.id
_entity.type
_entity.pdbx_description
1 polymer ?
#
loop_
_entity_poly.entity_id
_entity_poly.type
_entity_poly.pdbx_seq_one_letter_code
_entity_poly.pdbx_strand_id
1 'polypeptide(L)'
;MLSKTARRGSVLARAAGLVFVAEPTLAAAQEQRNETRKERRERRAALAAAEEALPLEFKEFLSNVHFLISDAEREAFLEVSQDYQRRAWIERFWRIRDPYPDTPRNELRARWEERLLYVEREFEGPRSDRARMLLLNGEPSGRIKFQCTMVTWPIEIWFYSHSDRVGHEFFLLFYRRGNQQHYELWHPSDGVERLLDFG
;
A
#
# COMPACT_ATOMS: atom_id res chain seq x y z
N MET A 1 -44.00 -36.88 65.49
CA MET A 1 -43.17 -38.02 65.04
C MET A 1 -42.66 -37.70 63.63
N LEU A 2 -41.33 -37.65 63.50
CA LEU A 2 -40.48 -38.03 62.34
C LEU A 2 -40.81 -37.36 60.98
N SER A 3 -40.07 -36.31 60.58
CA SER A 3 -38.79 -36.38 59.84
C SER A 3 -38.88 -36.97 58.43
N LYS A 4 -38.64 -36.12 57.41
CA LYS A 4 -37.52 -36.31 56.46
C LYS A 4 -37.28 -35.10 55.55
N THR A 5 -36.00 -34.78 55.48
CA THR A 5 -35.22 -33.87 54.63
C THR A 5 -35.23 -34.24 53.15
N ALA A 6 -35.08 -33.24 52.26
CA ALA A 6 -34.41 -33.23 50.94
C ALA A 6 -35.01 -32.09 50.06
N ARG A 7 -34.35 -31.32 49.21
CA ARG A 7 -32.95 -31.15 48.80
C ARG A 7 -32.92 -29.79 48.06
N ARG A 8 -31.90 -28.96 48.30
CA ARG A 8 -31.66 -27.71 47.56
C ARG A 8 -31.30 -28.03 46.11
N GLY A 9 -32.06 -27.49 45.15
CA GLY A 9 -31.68 -27.43 43.73
C GLY A 9 -31.16 -26.03 43.40
N SER A 10 -29.85 -25.91 43.25
CA SER A 10 -29.19 -24.71 42.72
C SER A 10 -29.36 -24.71 41.20
N VAL A 11 -30.00 -23.67 40.66
CA VAL A 11 -29.94 -23.38 39.23
C VAL A 11 -28.77 -22.43 39.02
N LEU A 12 -27.63 -23.00 38.62
CA LEU A 12 -26.50 -22.28 38.06
C LEU A 12 -26.94 -21.63 36.74
N ALA A 13 -27.22 -20.34 36.77
CA ALA A 13 -27.29 -19.54 35.55
C ALA A 13 -25.87 -19.37 34.99
N ARG A 14 -25.58 -20.06 33.87
CA ARG A 14 -24.37 -19.83 33.08
C ARG A 14 -24.45 -18.43 32.48
N ALA A 15 -23.63 -17.50 32.96
CA ALA A 15 -23.35 -16.24 32.28
C ALA A 15 -22.46 -16.54 31.06
N ALA A 16 -23.07 -16.63 29.87
CA ALA A 16 -22.33 -16.59 28.61
C ALA A 16 -21.92 -15.12 28.36
N GLY A 17 -20.62 -14.85 28.43
CA GLY A 17 -20.07 -13.55 28.03
C GLY A 17 -20.29 -13.33 26.54
N LEU A 18 -21.14 -12.36 26.20
CA LEU A 18 -21.35 -11.90 24.83
C LEU A 18 -20.20 -10.95 24.47
N VAL A 19 -19.28 -11.40 23.61
CA VAL A 19 -18.35 -10.50 22.93
C VAL A 19 -19.15 -9.70 21.91
N PHE A 20 -19.40 -8.43 22.19
CA PHE A 20 -19.97 -7.51 21.20
C PHE A 20 -18.87 -7.15 20.21
N VAL A 21 -18.83 -7.84 19.07
CA VAL A 21 -18.13 -7.33 17.89
C VAL A 21 -19.01 -6.21 17.35
N ALA A 22 -18.55 -4.96 17.46
CA ALA A 22 -19.23 -3.83 16.84
C ALA A 22 -19.11 -3.98 15.32
N GLU A 23 -20.10 -4.60 14.69
CA GLU A 23 -20.23 -4.60 13.24
C GLU A 23 -20.51 -3.17 12.79
N PRO A 24 -19.77 -2.63 11.80
CA PRO A 24 -20.09 -1.33 11.26
C PRO A 24 -21.52 -1.36 10.72
N THR A 25 -22.34 -0.41 11.18
CA THR A 25 -23.73 -0.31 10.75
C THR A 25 -23.80 -0.09 9.24
N LEU A 26 -24.80 -0.69 8.59
CA LEU A 26 -25.08 -0.51 7.16
C LEU A 26 -25.13 0.97 6.76
N ALA A 27 -25.56 1.84 7.68
CA ALA A 27 -25.57 3.29 7.52
C ALA A 27 -24.17 3.88 7.29
N ALA A 28 -23.17 3.49 8.10
CA ALA A 28 -21.79 3.97 7.94
C ALA A 28 -21.14 3.46 6.64
N ALA A 29 -21.53 2.26 6.18
CA ALA A 29 -21.08 1.69 4.91
C ALA A 29 -21.77 2.32 3.67
N GLN A 30 -22.99 2.84 3.83
CA GLN A 30 -23.74 3.52 2.76
C GLN A 30 -23.33 4.98 2.59
N GLU A 31 -22.93 5.66 3.66
CA GLU A 31 -22.50 7.06 3.63
C GLU A 31 -21.19 7.24 2.84
N GLN A 32 -20.24 6.32 2.99
CA GLN A 32 -18.98 6.30 2.21
C GLN A 32 -19.19 6.06 0.70
N ARG A 33 -20.33 5.49 0.29
CA ARG A 33 -20.64 5.18 -1.12
C ARG A 33 -21.24 6.34 -1.91
N ASN A 34 -21.65 7.41 -1.24
CA ASN A 34 -22.37 8.53 -1.85
C ASN A 34 -21.50 9.78 -2.11
N GLU A 35 -20.18 9.74 -1.88
CA GLU A 35 -19.30 10.86 -2.24
C GLU A 35 -19.42 11.17 -3.74
N THR A 36 -19.88 12.38 -4.07
CA THR A 36 -20.03 12.78 -5.46
C THR A 36 -18.66 12.94 -6.12
N ARG A 37 -18.56 12.75 -7.45
CA ARG A 37 -17.29 13.00 -8.19
C ARG A 37 -16.72 14.40 -7.92
N LYS A 38 -17.59 15.37 -7.66
CA LYS A 38 -17.24 16.75 -7.32
C LYS A 38 -16.55 16.81 -5.96
N GLU A 39 -17.17 16.26 -4.91
CA GLU A 39 -16.60 16.20 -3.56
C GLU A 39 -15.24 15.51 -3.55
N ARG A 40 -15.11 14.37 -4.25
CA ARG A 40 -13.82 13.66 -4.36
C ARG A 40 -12.71 14.51 -4.97
N ARG A 41 -13.05 15.30 -5.99
CA ARG A 41 -12.08 16.20 -6.64
C ARG A 41 -11.70 17.35 -5.72
N GLU A 42 -12.67 17.93 -5.01
CA GLU A 42 -12.45 19.00 -4.04
C GLU A 42 -11.60 18.53 -2.87
N ARG A 43 -11.89 17.35 -2.30
CA ARG A 43 -11.06 16.71 -1.27
C ARG A 43 -9.63 16.49 -1.75
N ARG A 44 -9.44 15.90 -2.94
CA ARG A 44 -8.09 15.69 -3.51
C ARG A 44 -7.34 17.01 -3.71
N ALA A 45 -8.02 18.04 -4.21
CA ALA A 45 -7.41 19.36 -4.39
C ALA A 45 -7.02 20.01 -3.05
N ALA A 46 -7.88 19.90 -2.03
CA ALA A 46 -7.59 20.40 -0.69
C ALA A 46 -6.37 19.71 -0.07
N LEU A 47 -6.27 18.39 -0.20
CA LEU A 47 -5.11 17.64 0.31
C LEU A 47 -3.83 17.96 -0.48
N ALA A 48 -3.92 18.19 -1.78
CA ALA A 48 -2.77 18.62 -2.58
C ALA A 48 -2.29 20.02 -2.16
N ALA A 49 -3.23 20.95 -1.92
CA ALA A 49 -2.90 22.28 -1.42
C ALA A 49 -2.29 22.25 -0.01
N ALA A 50 -2.80 21.39 0.87
CA ALA A 50 -2.25 21.18 2.20
C ALA A 50 -0.82 20.62 2.15
N GLU A 51 -0.56 19.66 1.25
CA GLU A 51 0.79 19.12 1.02
C GLU A 51 1.73 20.20 0.47
N GLU A 52 1.26 21.01 -0.48
CA GLU A 52 2.04 22.12 -1.05
C GLU A 52 2.34 23.23 -0.02
N ALA A 53 1.55 23.35 1.04
CA ALA A 53 1.81 24.29 2.12
C ALA A 53 2.86 23.80 3.15
N LEU A 54 3.29 22.54 3.08
CA LEU A 54 4.24 21.98 4.03
C LEU A 54 5.66 22.56 3.87
N PRO A 55 6.47 22.58 4.93
CA PRO A 55 7.93 22.67 4.81
C PRO A 55 8.52 21.59 3.90
N LEU A 56 9.64 21.91 3.21
CA LEU A 56 10.27 21.03 2.22
C LEU A 56 10.55 19.62 2.74
N GLU A 57 11.11 19.49 3.95
CA GLU A 57 11.40 18.20 4.61
C GLU A 57 10.19 17.25 4.63
N PHE A 58 9.00 17.79 4.91
CA PHE A 58 7.78 16.99 5.02
C PHE A 58 7.13 16.70 3.66
N LYS A 59 7.29 17.60 2.67
CA LYS A 59 6.93 17.31 1.28
C LYS A 59 7.79 16.17 0.73
N GLU A 60 9.09 16.24 0.94
CA GLU A 60 10.04 15.21 0.53
C GLU A 60 9.70 13.87 1.17
N PHE A 61 9.39 13.86 2.47
CA PHE A 61 8.89 12.67 3.14
C PHE A 61 7.67 12.07 2.43
N LEU A 62 6.60 12.84 2.22
CA LEU A 62 5.37 12.35 1.59
C LEU A 62 5.59 11.86 0.14
N SER A 63 6.42 12.56 -0.62
CA SER A 63 6.83 12.15 -1.97
C SER A 63 7.56 10.80 -1.93
N ASN A 64 8.54 10.67 -1.05
CA ASN A 64 9.38 9.47 -0.91
C ASN A 64 8.58 8.24 -0.45
N VAL A 65 7.54 8.43 0.35
CA VAL A 65 6.70 7.33 0.83
C VAL A 65 5.36 7.21 0.10
N HIS A 66 5.16 7.90 -1.03
CA HIS A 66 3.87 7.98 -1.73
C HIS A 66 3.22 6.61 -2.00
N PHE A 67 4.01 5.59 -2.33
CA PHE A 67 3.49 4.22 -2.57
C PHE A 67 3.40 3.34 -1.32
N LEU A 68 3.93 3.80 -0.18
CA LEU A 68 3.96 3.07 1.09
C LEU A 68 2.95 3.61 2.10
N ILE A 69 2.70 4.92 2.09
CA ILE A 69 1.70 5.59 2.91
C ILE A 69 0.30 5.36 2.32
N SER A 70 -0.66 5.04 3.17
CA SER A 70 -2.07 4.97 2.77
C SER A 70 -2.68 6.37 2.64
N ASP A 71 -3.78 6.50 1.89
CA ASP A 71 -4.52 7.76 1.77
C ASP A 71 -4.93 8.30 3.15
N ALA A 72 -5.41 7.43 4.05
CA ALA A 72 -5.81 7.80 5.40
C ALA A 72 -4.63 8.26 6.28
N GLU A 73 -3.47 7.59 6.18
CA GLU A 73 -2.25 8.05 6.88
C GLU A 73 -1.75 9.38 6.33
N ARG A 74 -1.81 9.59 5.01
CA ARG A 74 -1.44 10.87 4.38
C ARG A 74 -2.35 11.99 4.87
N GLU A 75 -3.65 11.77 4.92
CA GLU A 75 -4.61 12.74 5.47
C GLU A 75 -4.31 13.05 6.95
N ALA A 76 -4.15 12.02 7.78
CA ALA A 76 -3.81 12.20 9.19
C ALA A 76 -2.48 12.94 9.39
N PHE A 77 -1.47 12.69 8.54
CA PHE A 77 -0.21 13.43 8.58
C PHE A 77 -0.43 14.91 8.24
N LEU A 78 -1.25 15.22 7.23
CA LEU A 78 -1.50 16.60 6.81
C LEU A 78 -2.20 17.43 7.90
N GLU A 79 -3.02 16.81 8.75
CA GLU A 79 -3.69 17.48 9.89
C GLU A 79 -2.74 17.88 11.03
N VAL A 80 -1.56 17.26 11.14
CA VAL A 80 -0.60 17.54 12.22
C VAL A 80 -0.01 18.95 12.09
N SER A 81 -0.41 19.90 12.94
CA SER A 81 -0.04 21.31 12.73
C SER A 81 1.42 21.64 13.06
N GLN A 82 2.03 20.94 14.02
CA GLN A 82 3.33 21.31 14.58
C GLN A 82 4.46 20.45 14.00
N ASP A 83 5.58 21.06 13.58
CA ASP A 83 6.71 20.38 12.96
C ASP A 83 7.32 19.27 13.84
N TYR A 84 7.44 19.52 15.15
CA TYR A 84 7.94 18.50 16.08
C TYR A 84 7.02 17.27 16.16
N GLN A 85 5.70 17.47 16.01
CA GLN A 85 4.72 16.39 15.96
C GLN A 85 4.81 15.65 14.62
N ARG A 86 5.02 16.36 13.50
CA ARG A 86 5.26 15.74 12.18
C ARG A 86 6.49 14.84 12.20
N ARG A 87 7.60 15.29 12.80
CA ARG A 87 8.80 14.47 12.98
C ARG A 87 8.53 13.23 13.83
N ALA A 88 7.83 13.39 14.97
CA ALA A 88 7.43 12.24 15.79
C ALA A 88 6.50 11.27 15.05
N TRP A 89 5.64 11.78 14.17
CA TRP A 89 4.78 10.99 13.30
C TRP A 89 5.60 10.18 12.30
N ILE A 90 6.59 10.78 11.64
CA ILE A 90 7.50 10.10 10.70
C ILE A 90 8.26 8.98 11.40
N GLU A 91 8.78 9.22 12.60
CA GLU A 91 9.45 8.18 13.39
C GLU A 91 8.49 7.04 13.76
N ARG A 92 7.23 7.36 14.11
CA ARG A 92 6.20 6.33 14.34
C ARG A 92 5.90 5.55 13.07
N PHE A 93 5.77 6.22 11.92
CA PHE A 93 5.44 5.62 10.63
C PHE A 93 6.42 4.51 10.25
N TRP A 94 7.72 4.75 10.45
CA TRP A 94 8.75 3.75 10.21
C TRP A 94 8.78 2.68 11.29
N ARG A 95 8.73 3.06 12.57
CA ARG A 95 8.80 2.13 13.70
C ARG A 95 7.73 1.02 13.63
N ILE A 96 6.51 1.32 13.21
CA ILE A 96 5.44 0.31 13.11
C ILE A 96 5.62 -0.63 11.91
N ARG A 97 6.47 -0.27 10.94
CA ARG A 97 6.80 -1.07 9.76
C ARG A 97 8.15 -1.77 9.88
N ASP A 98 8.76 -1.71 11.07
CA ASP A 98 10.04 -2.34 11.33
C ASP A 98 9.90 -3.87 11.41
N PRO A 99 10.52 -4.64 10.51
CA PRO A 99 10.49 -6.09 10.61
C PRO A 99 11.32 -6.63 11.78
N TYR A 100 12.35 -5.90 12.23
CA TYR A 100 13.27 -6.35 13.28
C TYR A 100 13.53 -5.23 14.31
N PRO A 101 12.54 -4.91 15.17
CA PRO A 101 12.63 -3.78 16.10
C PRO A 101 13.73 -3.90 17.17
N ASP A 102 14.32 -5.09 17.33
CA ASP A 102 15.43 -5.33 18.24
C ASP A 102 16.79 -4.88 17.67
N THR A 103 16.85 -4.50 16.39
CA THR A 103 18.07 -3.98 15.78
C THR A 103 18.16 -2.45 15.95
N PRO A 104 19.37 -1.88 15.91
CA PRO A 104 19.53 -0.42 16.00
C PRO A 104 18.99 0.37 14.79
N ARG A 105 18.63 -0.28 13.69
CA ARG A 105 18.27 0.37 12.42
C ARG A 105 17.05 -0.31 11.82
N ASN A 106 16.03 0.47 11.48
CA ASN A 106 14.86 -0.01 10.76
C ASN A 106 15.23 -0.51 9.35
N GLU A 107 15.19 -1.82 9.12
CA GLU A 107 15.66 -2.43 7.87
C GLU A 107 14.73 -2.13 6.69
N LEU A 108 13.43 -1.98 6.95
CA LEU A 108 12.48 -1.62 5.90
C LEU A 108 12.74 -0.20 5.41
N ARG A 109 12.98 0.76 6.31
CA ARG A 109 13.36 2.14 5.98
C ARG A 109 14.65 2.16 5.17
N ALA A 110 15.69 1.46 5.64
CA ALA A 110 16.99 1.43 4.96
C ALA A 110 16.88 0.88 3.53
N ARG A 111 16.17 -0.25 3.34
CA ARG A 111 15.95 -0.83 2.01
C ARG A 111 15.05 0.04 1.14
N TRP A 112 14.06 0.71 1.71
CA TRP A 112 13.20 1.64 0.97
C TRP A 112 14.00 2.83 0.43
N GLU A 113 14.84 3.44 1.27
CA GLU A 113 15.75 4.53 0.88
C GLU A 113 16.72 4.10 -0.23
N GLU A 114 17.29 2.89 -0.14
CA GLU A 114 18.12 2.31 -1.20
C GLU A 114 17.35 2.13 -2.52
N ARG A 115 16.12 1.62 -2.45
CA ARG A 115 15.26 1.43 -3.62
C ARG A 115 14.88 2.76 -4.28
N LEU A 116 14.62 3.81 -3.50
CA LEU A 116 14.38 5.16 -4.05
C LEU A 116 15.56 5.64 -4.89
N LEU A 117 16.78 5.51 -4.39
CA LEU A 117 17.99 5.88 -5.12
C LEU A 117 18.19 5.03 -6.38
N TYR A 118 17.89 3.74 -6.31
CA TYR A 118 17.94 2.85 -7.49
C TYR A 118 16.91 3.28 -8.54
N VAL A 119 15.66 3.50 -8.12
CA VAL A 119 14.56 3.90 -9.01
C VAL A 119 14.83 5.23 -9.69
N GLU A 120 15.34 6.21 -8.95
CA GLU A 120 15.70 7.52 -9.51
C GLU A 120 16.72 7.36 -10.64
N ARG A 121 17.75 6.54 -10.42
CA ARG A 121 18.81 6.29 -11.40
C ARG A 121 18.34 5.46 -12.60
N GLU A 122 17.56 4.40 -12.37
CA GLU A 122 17.23 3.42 -13.41
C GLU A 122 16.00 3.82 -14.23
N PHE A 123 15.03 4.51 -13.63
CA PHE A 123 13.73 4.78 -14.24
C PHE A 123 13.39 6.27 -14.37
N GLU A 124 14.33 7.17 -14.06
CA GLU A 124 14.12 8.62 -14.05
C GLU A 124 12.95 9.01 -13.11
N GLY A 125 12.87 8.30 -11.99
CA GLY A 125 11.94 8.53 -10.90
C GLY A 125 10.77 7.52 -10.78
N PRO A 126 9.89 7.74 -9.79
CA PRO A 126 8.86 6.77 -9.37
C PRO A 126 7.65 6.66 -10.32
N ARG A 127 7.67 7.36 -11.46
CA ARG A 127 6.50 7.50 -12.34
C ARG A 127 6.18 6.26 -13.16
N SER A 128 7.15 5.39 -13.40
CA SER A 128 6.91 4.16 -14.15
C SER A 128 6.35 3.05 -13.26
N ASP A 129 5.54 2.16 -13.84
CA ASP A 129 5.04 1.02 -13.07
C ASP A 129 6.18 0.09 -12.63
N ARG A 130 7.25 -0.02 -13.42
CA ARG A 130 8.48 -0.74 -13.02
C ARG A 130 9.09 -0.15 -11.75
N ALA A 131 9.19 1.18 -11.67
CA ALA A 131 9.69 1.87 -10.49
C ALA A 131 8.81 1.59 -9.26
N ARG A 132 7.49 1.75 -9.41
CA ARG A 132 6.53 1.45 -8.35
C ARG A 132 6.64 0.01 -7.86
N MET A 133 6.72 -0.96 -8.77
CA MET A 133 6.81 -2.38 -8.44
C MET A 133 8.14 -2.72 -7.76
N LEU A 134 9.25 -2.08 -8.17
CA LEU A 134 10.55 -2.25 -7.52
C LEU A 134 10.57 -1.68 -6.10
N LEU A 135 9.96 -0.50 -5.86
CA LEU A 135 9.85 0.06 -4.52
C LEU A 135 9.10 -0.90 -3.58
N LEU A 136 7.96 -1.42 -4.06
CA LEU A 136 7.07 -2.27 -3.27
C LEU A 136 7.59 -3.69 -3.06
N ASN A 137 8.19 -4.31 -4.07
CA ASN A 137 8.56 -5.73 -4.04
C ASN A 137 10.07 -5.97 -3.94
N GLY A 138 10.89 -4.94 -4.14
CA GLY A 138 12.33 -5.08 -4.27
C GLY A 138 12.77 -5.54 -5.66
N GLU A 139 14.06 -5.87 -5.76
CA GLU A 139 14.66 -6.33 -7.00
C GLU A 139 14.15 -7.74 -7.37
N PRO A 140 13.74 -7.97 -8.62
CA PRO A 140 13.33 -9.30 -9.05
C PRO A 140 14.52 -10.27 -9.09
N SER A 141 14.22 -11.54 -8.82
CA SER A 141 15.17 -12.66 -8.92
C SER A 141 15.66 -12.91 -10.35
N GLY A 142 14.88 -12.48 -11.36
CA GLY A 142 15.26 -12.55 -12.77
C GLY A 142 14.46 -11.59 -13.63
N ARG A 143 15.04 -11.15 -14.76
CA ARG A 143 14.38 -10.29 -15.75
C ARG A 143 14.58 -10.85 -17.15
N ILE A 144 13.52 -10.89 -17.94
CA ILE A 144 13.58 -11.21 -19.38
C ILE A 144 13.06 -10.02 -20.16
N LYS A 145 13.81 -9.56 -21.17
CA LYS A 145 13.43 -8.46 -22.05
C LYS A 145 13.20 -8.99 -23.46
N PHE A 146 12.04 -8.68 -24.03
CA PHE A 146 11.68 -8.97 -25.42
C PHE A 146 11.53 -7.65 -26.18
N GLN A 147 12.37 -7.44 -27.19
CA GLN A 147 12.34 -6.22 -28.02
C GLN A 147 11.82 -6.50 -29.44
N CYS A 148 11.13 -7.62 -29.65
CA CYS A 148 10.65 -8.01 -30.98
C CYS A 148 9.45 -7.14 -31.40
N THR A 149 9.68 -6.12 -32.21
CA THR A 149 8.66 -5.16 -32.68
C THR A 149 7.86 -5.63 -33.90
N MET A 150 7.98 -6.89 -34.32
CA MET A 150 7.20 -7.40 -35.47
C MET A 150 5.82 -7.92 -35.08
N VAL A 151 5.63 -8.28 -33.81
CA VAL A 151 4.42 -8.98 -33.33
C VAL A 151 3.97 -8.44 -31.97
N THR A 152 4.90 -7.96 -31.15
CA THR A 152 4.63 -7.51 -29.78
C THR A 152 5.21 -6.12 -29.53
N TRP A 153 4.61 -5.39 -28.61
CA TRP A 153 5.29 -4.26 -27.99
C TRP A 153 6.57 -4.74 -27.27
N PRO A 154 7.56 -3.86 -27.03
CA PRO A 154 8.64 -4.16 -26.09
C PRO A 154 8.07 -4.61 -24.75
N ILE A 155 8.47 -5.80 -24.31
CA ILE A 155 8.00 -6.46 -23.09
C ILE A 155 9.18 -6.71 -22.16
N GLU A 156 8.94 -6.55 -20.87
CA GLU A 156 9.86 -6.94 -19.82
C GLU A 156 9.11 -7.76 -18.76
N ILE A 157 9.60 -8.97 -18.47
CA ILE A 157 9.03 -9.87 -17.47
C ILE A 157 9.99 -9.94 -16.29
N TRP A 158 9.46 -9.67 -15.09
CA TRP A 158 10.19 -9.76 -13.83
C TRP A 158 9.70 -10.95 -13.04
N PHE A 159 10.61 -11.80 -12.60
CA PHE A 159 10.34 -12.99 -11.80
C PHE A 159 10.74 -12.74 -10.35
N TYR A 160 9.88 -13.13 -9.42
CA TYR A 160 10.13 -13.08 -7.98
C TYR A 160 9.93 -14.46 -7.40
N SER A 161 10.94 -14.99 -6.69
CA SER A 161 10.72 -16.18 -5.84
C SER A 161 9.90 -15.84 -4.59
N HIS A 162 10.08 -14.63 -4.06
CA HIS A 162 9.22 -13.99 -3.06
C HIS A 162 9.47 -12.48 -3.10
N SER A 163 8.68 -11.71 -2.35
CA SER A 163 8.93 -10.31 -2.03
C SER A 163 8.67 -10.04 -0.55
N ASP A 164 8.93 -8.82 -0.09
CA ASP A 164 8.56 -8.39 1.27
C ASP A 164 7.03 -8.46 1.53
N ARG A 165 6.24 -8.52 0.46
CA ARG A 165 4.77 -8.46 0.50
C ARG A 165 4.11 -9.76 0.08
N VAL A 166 4.79 -10.57 -0.72
CA VAL A 166 4.26 -11.77 -1.34
C VAL A 166 5.19 -12.93 -1.02
N GLY A 167 4.73 -13.89 -0.21
CA GLY A 167 5.54 -15.02 0.24
C GLY A 167 5.62 -16.21 -0.73
N HIS A 168 5.15 -16.06 -1.97
CA HIS A 168 5.18 -17.10 -3.00
C HIS A 168 5.72 -16.55 -4.32
N GLU A 169 6.03 -17.44 -5.25
CA GLU A 169 6.58 -17.04 -6.54
C GLU A 169 5.52 -16.35 -7.41
N PHE A 170 5.91 -15.27 -8.08
CA PHE A 170 5.06 -14.56 -9.02
C PHE A 170 5.90 -13.88 -10.10
N PHE A 171 5.23 -13.45 -11.17
CA PHE A 171 5.85 -12.60 -12.18
C PHE A 171 5.03 -11.35 -12.43
N LEU A 172 5.73 -10.30 -12.85
CA LEU A 172 5.12 -9.07 -13.35
C LEU A 172 5.51 -8.93 -14.81
N LEU A 173 4.54 -8.59 -15.65
CA LEU A 173 4.77 -8.33 -17.07
C LEU A 173 4.57 -6.84 -17.31
N PHE A 174 5.57 -6.23 -17.91
CA PHE A 174 5.53 -4.83 -18.31
C PHE A 174 5.62 -4.73 -19.82
N TYR A 175 4.98 -3.73 -20.40
CA TYR A 175 5.02 -3.47 -21.84
C TYR A 175 5.04 -1.97 -22.12
N ARG A 176 5.57 -1.56 -23.27
CA ARG A 176 5.68 -0.14 -23.67
C ARG A 176 5.11 0.06 -25.06
N ARG A 177 3.99 0.79 -25.18
CA ARG A 177 3.30 0.96 -26.46
C ARG A 177 3.89 2.12 -27.25
N GLY A 178 4.13 1.92 -28.54
CA GLY A 178 4.61 2.93 -29.47
C GLY A 178 5.79 3.73 -28.90
N ASN A 179 5.62 5.05 -28.84
CA ASN A 179 6.62 6.01 -28.36
C ASN A 179 6.41 6.41 -26.88
N GLN A 180 5.64 5.64 -26.09
CA GLN A 180 5.55 5.91 -24.66
C GLN A 180 6.93 5.85 -24.02
N GLN A 181 7.20 6.77 -23.09
CA GLN A 181 8.49 6.84 -22.42
C GLN A 181 8.68 5.69 -21.41
N HIS A 182 7.60 5.33 -20.71
CA HIS A 182 7.64 4.39 -19.61
C HIS A 182 6.89 3.10 -19.94
N TYR A 183 7.36 2.01 -19.33
CA TYR A 183 6.64 0.74 -19.33
C TYR A 183 5.44 0.80 -18.38
N GLU A 184 4.34 0.19 -18.80
CA GLU A 184 3.12 0.00 -18.02
C GLU A 184 3.04 -1.45 -17.52
N LEU A 185 2.45 -1.66 -16.34
CA LEU A 185 2.13 -2.98 -15.84
C LEU A 185 0.95 -3.56 -16.62
N TRP A 186 1.11 -4.78 -17.11
CA TRP A 186 0.01 -5.53 -17.72
C TRP A 186 -0.76 -6.31 -16.65
N HIS A 187 -2.09 -6.25 -16.69
CA HIS A 187 -2.95 -7.08 -15.86
C HIS A 187 -3.58 -8.20 -16.68
N PRO A 188 -3.76 -9.43 -16.13
CA PRO A 188 -4.43 -10.51 -16.84
C PRO A 188 -5.83 -10.16 -17.39
N SER A 189 -6.55 -9.26 -16.70
CA SER A 189 -7.85 -8.75 -17.14
C SER A 189 -7.80 -7.85 -18.36
N ASP A 190 -6.63 -7.32 -18.71
CA ASP A 190 -6.45 -6.46 -19.89
C ASP A 190 -6.46 -7.23 -21.20
N GLY A 191 -6.31 -8.56 -21.14
CA GLY A 191 -6.20 -9.42 -22.31
C GLY A 191 -4.83 -9.36 -22.98
N VAL A 192 -4.49 -10.43 -23.71
CA VAL A 192 -3.18 -10.59 -24.37
C VAL A 192 -3.04 -9.67 -25.58
N GLU A 193 -4.15 -9.22 -26.16
CA GLU A 193 -4.19 -8.29 -27.29
C GLU A 193 -3.48 -6.96 -27.00
N ARG A 194 -3.41 -6.52 -25.74
CA ARG A 194 -2.66 -5.32 -25.37
C ARG A 194 -1.16 -5.45 -25.55
N LEU A 195 -0.64 -6.68 -25.62
CA LEU A 195 0.77 -6.97 -25.80
C LEU A 195 1.19 -7.03 -27.26
N LEU A 196 0.22 -7.09 -28.18
CA LEU A 196 0.45 -7.30 -29.60
C LEU A 196 0.61 -5.96 -30.34
N ASP A 197 1.55 -5.94 -31.28
CA ASP A 197 1.82 -4.82 -32.19
C ASP A 197 1.49 -5.30 -33.61
N PHE A 198 0.19 -5.34 -33.92
CA PHE A 198 -0.28 -5.44 -35.30
C PHE A 198 -0.64 -4.02 -35.71
N GLY A 199 0.13 -3.46 -36.65
CA GLY A 199 0.01 -2.07 -37.10
C GLY A 199 -1.39 -1.62 -37.49
#